data_AF-A0A6B3IAL3-F1
#
_entry.id   AF-A0A6B3IAL3-F1
#
_cell.length_a   1.000
_cell.length_b   1.000
_cell.length_c   1.000
_cell.angle_alpha   90.00
_cell.angle_beta   90.00
_cell.angle_gamma   90.00
#
_symmetry.space_group_name_H-M   'P 1'
#
loop_
_entity.id
_entity.type
_entity.pdbx_description
1 polymer ?
#
loop_
_entity_poly.entity_id
_entity_poly.type
_entity_poly.pdbx_seq_one_letter_code
_entity_poly.pdbx_strand_id
1 'polypeptide(L)'
;DAVIAMASSGLHSNGYSLVRHVVFDRAGWTLDREVEEFGRTLGEELLEPTRIYSLDCLALTRTTEVHGFSHVTGGGLANNLARVVPDG
;
A
#
# COMPACT_ATOMS: atom_id res chain seq x y z
N ASP A 1 15.92 13.06 12.34
CA ASP A 1 15.18 11.82 12.02
C ASP A 1 15.42 11.39 10.59
N ALA A 2 15.23 10.09 10.34
CA ALA A 2 15.20 9.51 9.01
C ALA A 2 13.86 8.79 8.80
N VAL A 3 13.34 8.84 7.58
CA VAL A 3 12.11 8.14 7.20
C VAL A 3 12.50 6.90 6.42
N ILE A 4 12.08 5.73 6.93
CA ILE A 4 12.29 4.44 6.29
C ILE A 4 10.94 3.90 5.85
N ALA A 5 10.82 3.53 4.57
CA ALA A 5 9.61 2.95 4.00
C ALA A 5 9.76 1.43 3.83
N MET A 6 8.69 0.69 4.13
CA MET A 6 8.56 -0.72 3.77
C MET A 6 7.66 -0.82 2.54
N ALA A 7 8.09 -1.60 1.54
CA ALA A 7 7.34 -1.74 0.29
C ALA A 7 5.94 -2.33 0.55
N SER A 8 4.92 -1.82 -0.15
CA SER A 8 3.60 -2.47 -0.23
C SER A 8 3.68 -3.75 -1.08
N SER A 9 2.62 -4.55 -1.03
CA SER A 9 2.42 -5.66 -1.96
C SER A 9 1.61 -5.23 -3.19
N GLY A 10 1.10 -3.99 -3.21
CA GLY A 10 0.24 -3.46 -4.26
C GLY A 10 -0.62 -2.34 -3.71
N LEU A 11 -1.90 -2.34 -4.08
CA LEU A 11 -2.92 -1.36 -3.62
C LEU A 11 -3.37 -1.57 -2.16
N HIS A 12 -3.03 -2.74 -1.58
CA HIS A 12 -3.51 -3.17 -0.27
C HIS A 12 -5.05 -3.18 -0.22
N SER A 13 -5.66 -2.43 0.69
CA SER A 13 -7.11 -2.39 0.90
C SER A 13 -7.73 -1.03 0.58
N ASN A 14 -7.00 -0.15 -0.12
CA ASN A 14 -7.42 1.22 -0.39
C ASN A 14 -7.39 1.55 -1.90
N GLY A 15 -8.15 2.57 -2.31
CA GLY A 15 -8.14 3.05 -3.70
C GLY A 15 -9.00 2.25 -4.69
N TYR A 16 -9.62 1.14 -4.27
CA TYR A 16 -10.38 0.26 -5.19
C TYR A 16 -11.56 0.94 -5.88
N SER A 17 -12.17 1.99 -5.32
CA SER A 17 -13.20 2.75 -6.03
C SER A 17 -12.64 3.43 -7.29
N LEU A 18 -11.44 4.03 -7.21
CA LEU A 18 -10.78 4.64 -8.36
C LEU A 18 -10.31 3.56 -9.36
N VAL A 19 -9.77 2.46 -8.85
CA VAL A 19 -9.34 1.33 -9.68
C VAL A 19 -10.50 0.77 -10.49
N ARG A 20 -11.64 0.47 -9.85
CA ARG A 20 -12.84 0.00 -10.56
C ARG A 20 -13.27 0.98 -11.64
N HIS A 21 -13.28 2.27 -11.32
CA HIS A 21 -13.67 3.30 -12.28
C HIS A 21 -12.74 3.36 -13.50
N VAL A 22 -11.42 3.36 -13.28
CA VAL A 22 -10.44 3.48 -14.37
C VAL A 22 -10.36 2.19 -15.18
N VAL A 23 -10.29 1.05 -14.51
CA VAL A 23 -9.99 -0.24 -15.15
C VAL A 23 -11.24 -0.86 -15.78
N PHE A 24 -12.38 -0.83 -15.09
CA PHE A 24 -13.61 -1.44 -15.59
C PHE A 24 -14.46 -0.43 -16.36
N ASP A 25 -14.79 0.73 -15.78
CA ASP A 25 -15.72 1.66 -16.45
C ASP A 25 -15.09 2.40 -17.63
N ARG A 26 -13.82 2.82 -17.52
CA ARG A 26 -13.13 3.60 -18.55
C ARG A 26 -12.39 2.72 -19.56
N ALA A 27 -11.59 1.77 -19.08
CA ALA A 27 -10.77 0.93 -19.95
C ALA A 27 -11.50 -0.33 -20.45
N GLY A 28 -12.59 -0.74 -19.80
CA GLY A 28 -13.36 -1.93 -20.19
C GLY A 28 -12.59 -3.24 -20.02
N TRP A 29 -11.61 -3.29 -19.11
CA TRP A 29 -10.81 -4.50 -18.89
C TRP A 29 -11.57 -5.50 -18.04
N THR A 30 -11.26 -6.78 -18.21
CA THR A 30 -11.84 -7.87 -17.41
C THR A 30 -10.77 -8.44 -16.47
N LEU A 31 -11.19 -9.09 -15.40
CA LEU A 31 -10.28 -9.61 -14.37
C LEU A 31 -9.34 -10.72 -14.88
N ASP A 32 -9.80 -11.49 -15.86
CA ASP A 32 -9.07 -12.58 -16.51
C ASP A 32 -8.07 -12.09 -17.59
N ARG A 33 -8.00 -10.78 -17.82
CA ARG A 33 -7.03 -10.18 -18.74
C ARG A 33 -5.61 -10.40 -18.23
N GLU A 34 -4.78 -11.03 -19.04
CA GLU A 34 -3.32 -11.07 -18.86
C GLU A 34 -2.70 -9.68 -19.08
N VAL A 35 -1.82 -9.28 -18.17
CA VAL A 35 -1.06 -8.01 -18.26
C VAL A 35 0.42 -8.33 -18.20
N GLU A 36 1.14 -8.07 -19.29
CA GLU A 36 2.55 -8.45 -19.45
C GLU A 36 3.44 -7.87 -18.35
N GLU A 37 3.18 -6.62 -17.95
CA GLU A 37 3.94 -5.92 -16.90
C GLU A 37 3.74 -6.51 -15.50
N PHE A 38 2.61 -7.19 -15.27
CA PHE A 38 2.35 -7.89 -14.01
C PHE A 38 2.80 -9.35 -14.06
N GLY A 39 2.94 -9.92 -15.27
CA GLY A 39 3.25 -11.34 -15.48
C GLY A 39 2.15 -12.29 -14.99
N ARG A 40 0.93 -11.77 -14.76
CA ARG A 40 -0.25 -12.49 -14.27
C ARG A 40 -1.52 -11.75 -14.68
N THR A 41 -2.68 -12.31 -14.35
CA THR A 41 -3.96 -11.66 -14.65
C THR A 41 -4.16 -10.39 -13.83
N LEU A 42 -4.92 -9.44 -14.36
CA LEU A 42 -5.34 -8.24 -13.64
C LEU A 42 -5.99 -8.59 -12.30
N GLY A 43 -6.84 -9.62 -12.27
CA GLY A 43 -7.54 -10.05 -11.06
C GLY A 43 -6.60 -10.55 -9.98
N GLU A 44 -5.56 -11.32 -10.35
CA GLU A 44 -4.55 -11.77 -9.40
C GLU A 44 -3.73 -10.60 -8.84
N GLU A 45 -3.35 -9.63 -9.70
CA GLU A 45 -2.65 -8.42 -9.26
C GLU A 45 -3.50 -7.59 -8.29
N LEU A 46 -4.77 -7.39 -8.63
CA LEU A 46 -5.72 -6.63 -7.80
C LEU A 46 -6.10 -7.36 -6.51
N LEU A 47 -5.94 -8.67 -6.41
CA LEU A 47 -6.26 -9.44 -5.21
C LEU A 47 -5.03 -9.81 -4.38
N GLU A 48 -3.85 -9.30 -4.73
CA GLU A 48 -2.65 -9.47 -3.92
C GLU A 48 -2.92 -9.03 -2.46
N PRO A 49 -2.76 -9.94 -1.47
CA PRO A 49 -3.11 -9.65 -0.10
C PRO A 49 -2.35 -8.46 0.47
N THR A 50 -2.98 -7.73 1.40
CA THR A 50 -2.30 -6.68 2.15
C THR A 50 -1.16 -7.28 2.98
N ARG A 51 0.06 -6.79 2.78
CA ARG A 51 1.23 -7.19 3.55
C ARG A 51 1.06 -6.81 5.03
N ILE A 52 1.37 -7.74 5.93
CA ILE A 52 1.31 -7.54 7.38
C ILE A 52 2.71 -7.28 7.92
N TYR A 53 2.93 -6.10 8.51
CA TYR A 53 4.25 -5.64 8.96
C TYR A 53 4.50 -5.79 10.47
N SER A 54 3.59 -6.42 11.22
CA SER A 54 3.64 -6.44 12.69
C SER A 54 4.95 -7.01 13.23
N LEU A 55 5.46 -8.10 12.64
CA LEU A 55 6.71 -8.73 13.05
C LEU A 55 7.94 -7.88 12.71
N ASP A 56 7.94 -7.23 11.54
CA ASP A 56 9.02 -6.32 11.11
C ASP A 56 9.09 -5.09 12.01
N CYS A 57 7.94 -4.46 12.32
CA CYS A 57 7.87 -3.33 13.25
C CYS A 57 8.38 -3.72 14.64
N LEU A 58 8.00 -4.90 15.15
CA LEU A 58 8.48 -5.41 16.43
C LEU A 58 9.98 -5.73 16.40
N ALA A 59 10.53 -6.16 15.27
CA ALA A 59 11.97 -6.38 15.13
C ALA A 59 12.71 -5.03 15.14
N LEU A 60 12.22 -4.03 14.42
CA LEU A 60 12.80 -2.69 14.38
C LEU A 60 12.89 -2.06 15.77
N THR A 61 11.81 -2.09 16.55
CA THR A 61 11.77 -1.52 17.92
C THR A 61 12.71 -2.22 18.89
N ARG A 62 13.12 -3.46 18.61
CA ARG A 62 14.14 -4.17 19.41
C ARG A 62 15.57 -3.85 19.01
N THR A 63 15.79 -3.27 17.83
CA THR A 63 17.13 -3.04 17.27
C THR A 63 17.58 -1.59 17.32
N THR A 64 16.63 -0.66 17.36
CA THR A 64 16.91 0.77 17.36
C THR A 64 15.74 1.56 17.97
N GLU A 65 15.99 2.83 18.28
CA GLU A 65 14.96 3.74 18.73
C GLU A 65 14.06 4.12 17.54
N VAL A 66 12.76 3.89 17.69
CA VAL A 66 11.76 4.22 16.67
C VAL A 66 10.89 5.36 17.20
N HIS A 67 10.97 6.52 16.55
CA HIS A 67 10.20 7.71 16.97
C HIS A 67 8.71 7.61 16.61
N GLY A 68 8.35 6.83 15.58
CA GLY A 68 6.96 6.62 15.20
C GLY A 68 6.79 5.68 14.00
N PHE A 69 5.56 5.19 13.82
CA PHE A 69 5.14 4.40 12.66
C PHE A 69 3.94 5.06 12.00
N SER A 70 3.96 5.18 10.67
CA SER A 70 2.80 5.62 9.87
C SER A 70 2.34 4.50 8.95
N HIS A 71 1.11 4.02 9.11
CA HIS A 71 0.51 3.07 8.18
C HIS A 71 -0.15 3.82 7.02
N VAL A 72 0.43 3.72 5.83
CA VAL A 72 -0.10 4.36 4.62
C VAL A 72 -1.33 3.60 4.14
N THR A 73 -2.50 4.21 4.35
CA THR A 73 -3.81 3.66 3.95
C THR A 73 -4.58 4.69 3.12
N GLY A 74 -5.91 4.78 3.27
CA GLY A 74 -6.72 5.82 2.65
C GLY A 74 -6.16 7.22 2.94
N GLY A 75 -6.16 8.06 1.90
CA GLY A 75 -5.57 9.41 1.95
C GLY A 75 -4.07 9.48 1.63
N GLY A 76 -3.38 8.34 1.46
CA GLY A 76 -2.01 8.29 0.95
C GLY A 76 -0.95 8.77 1.95
N LEU A 77 0.29 8.93 1.47
CA LEU A 77 1.46 9.20 2.31
C LEU A 77 1.31 10.50 3.11
N ALA A 78 0.95 11.61 2.46
CA ALA A 78 0.88 12.92 3.10
C ALA A 78 -0.07 12.94 4.29
N ASN A 79 -1.29 12.43 4.12
CA ASN A 79 -2.31 12.45 5.17
C ASN A 79 -1.97 11.50 6.33
N ASN A 80 -1.36 10.34 6.05
CA ASN A 80 -1.04 9.38 7.10
C ASN A 80 0.22 9.79 7.86
N LEU A 81 1.21 10.39 7.19
CA LEU A 81 2.44 10.84 7.84
C LEU A 81 2.19 12.06 8.74
N ALA A 82 1.35 13.00 8.30
CA ALA A 82 1.00 14.19 9.09
C ALA A 82 0.36 13.86 10.46
N ARG A 83 -0.18 12.65 10.66
CA ARG A 83 -0.79 12.23 11.93
C ARG A 83 0.21 11.81 13.00
N VAL A 84 1.44 11.48 12.60
CA VAL A 84 2.46 10.91 13.49
C VAL A 84 3.68 11.80 13.64
N VAL A 85 3.84 12.78 12.77
CA VAL A 85 4.87 13.82 12.88
C VAL A 85 4.36 14.87 13.89
N PRO A 86 5.11 15.17 14.96
CA PRO A 86 4.73 16.20 15.91
C PRO A 86 4.58 17.59 15.26
N ASP A 87 3.75 18.44 15.84
CA ASP A 87 3.68 19.85 15.46
C ASP A 87 5.05 20.52 15.68
N GLY A 88 5.46 21.35 14.72
CA GLY A 88 6.70 22.13 14.74
C GLY A 88 6.47 23.54 14.24
#